data_AF-A0A6B2LNC9-F1
#
_entry.id   AF-A0A6B2LNC9-F1
#
_cell.length_a   1.000
_cell.length_b   1.000
_cell.length_c   1.000
_cell.angle_alpha   90.00
_cell.angle_beta   90.00
_cell.angle_gamma   90.00
#
_symmetry.space_group_name_H-M   'P 1'
#
loop_
_entity.id
_entity.type
_entity.pdbx_description
1 polymer ?
#
loop_
_entity_poly.entity_id
_entity_poly.type
_entity_poly.pdbx_seq_one_letter_code
_entity_poly.pdbx_strand_id
1 'polypeptide(L)'
;MTSVDSSFKVLLPYALKAILNEDYSHIQQSKLISLPCTPTIRTILLNFSKTHHDQESKNVVSDIIILFNVCVGLQLLYVQERKQYEDELAKQIPLCDIYGAVHLLRLIVKFPFFMQKSNLPDESVQKIKAVMNALISFMEKHTNVLFNDVYNESEI
;
A
#
# COMPACT_ATOMS: atom_id res chain seq x y z
N MET A 1 -32.41 1.22 15.01
CA MET A 1 -31.14 1.85 14.58
C MET A 1 -30.06 1.44 15.56
N THR A 2 -29.46 0.27 15.34
CA THR A 2 -28.33 -0.21 16.14
C THR A 2 -27.04 0.33 15.56
N SER A 3 -26.29 0.98 16.44
CA SER A 3 -24.98 1.62 16.28
C SER A 3 -24.07 1.00 15.22
N VAL A 4 -23.70 1.79 14.21
CA VAL A 4 -22.63 1.45 13.25
C VAL A 4 -21.30 1.61 13.98
N ASP A 5 -20.79 0.53 14.58
CA ASP A 5 -19.42 0.48 15.09
C ASP A 5 -18.65 -0.70 14.48
N SER A 6 -18.77 -0.84 13.15
CA SER A 6 -18.01 -1.80 12.34
C SER A 6 -16.87 -1.11 11.58
N SER A 7 -16.19 -0.14 12.23
CA SER A 7 -15.12 0.59 11.54
C SER A 7 -13.88 -0.31 11.41
N PHE A 8 -13.56 -0.70 10.17
CA PHE A 8 -12.27 -1.30 9.85
C PHE A 8 -11.18 -0.27 10.16
N LYS A 9 -10.71 -0.25 11.41
CA LYS A 9 -9.65 0.64 11.88
C LYS A 9 -8.39 -0.18 12.06
N VAL A 10 -7.35 0.26 11.39
CA VAL A 10 -6.01 -0.29 11.50
C VAL A 10 -5.11 0.80 12.08
N LEU A 11 -4.37 0.48 13.14
CA LEU A 11 -3.51 1.43 13.80
C LEU A 11 -2.13 1.37 13.15
N LEU A 12 -1.72 2.48 12.52
CA LEU A 12 -0.35 2.61 12.04
C LEU A 12 0.59 3.00 13.20
N PRO A 13 1.71 2.29 13.36
CA PRO A 13 2.79 2.67 14.27
C PRO A 13 3.39 4.03 13.92
N TYR A 14 4.04 4.65 14.90
CA TYR A 14 4.64 5.98 14.73
C TYR A 14 5.69 6.01 13.62
N ALA A 15 6.55 4.98 13.51
CA ALA A 15 7.57 4.90 12.48
C ALA A 15 6.97 4.97 11.07
N LEU A 16 5.91 4.20 10.79
CA LEU A 16 5.25 4.22 9.48
C LEU A 16 4.52 5.53 9.20
N LYS A 17 3.96 6.18 10.24
CA LYS A 17 3.38 7.52 10.09
C LYS A 17 4.43 8.57 9.73
N ALA A 18 5.61 8.49 10.33
CA ALA A 18 6.71 9.41 10.02
C ALA A 18 7.10 9.31 8.55
N ILE A 19 7.18 8.09 8.00
CA ILE A 19 7.45 7.83 6.59
C ILE A 19 6.40 8.47 5.67
N LEU A 20 5.11 8.36 6.00
CA LEU A 20 4.05 9.00 5.20
C LEU A 20 4.13 10.53 5.24
N ASN A 21 4.50 11.11 6.38
CA ASN A 21 4.68 12.56 6.50
C ASN A 21 5.90 13.03 5.70
N GLU A 22 6.98 12.26 5.70
CA GLU A 22 8.17 12.53 4.90
C GLU A 22 7.89 12.42 3.40
N ASP A 23 7.22 11.34 2.97
CA ASP A 23 6.74 11.15 1.60
C ASP A 23 5.89 12.35 1.15
N TYR A 24 4.90 12.75 1.94
CA TYR A 24 4.10 13.94 1.65
C TYR A 24 4.95 15.20 1.49
N SER A 25 5.96 15.40 2.34
CA SER A 25 6.87 16.56 2.27
C SER A 25 7.70 16.56 0.99
N HIS A 26 8.14 15.39 0.51
CA HIS A 26 8.86 15.25 -0.76
C HIS A 26 7.95 15.58 -1.96
N ILE A 27 6.71 15.09 -1.94
CA ILE A 27 5.71 15.40 -2.98
C ILE A 27 5.39 16.90 -3.04
N GLN A 28 5.33 17.59 -1.89
CA GLN A 28 5.17 19.06 -1.87
C GLN A 28 6.35 19.82 -2.49
N GLN A 29 7.54 19.21 -2.50
CA GLN A 29 8.73 19.74 -3.17
C GLN A 29 8.85 19.26 -4.63
N SER A 30 7.78 18.66 -5.18
CA SER A 30 7.78 18.04 -6.51
C SER A 30 8.89 17.00 -6.69
N LYS A 31 9.25 16.30 -5.60
CA LYS A 31 10.16 15.16 -5.65
C LYS A 31 9.36 13.88 -5.68
N LEU A 32 9.61 13.04 -6.68
CA LEU A 32 8.88 11.81 -6.94
C LEU A 32 9.77 10.60 -6.66
N ILE A 33 9.17 9.53 -6.15
CA ILE A 33 9.86 8.24 -6.01
C ILE A 33 10.28 7.75 -7.39
N SER A 34 11.54 7.31 -7.51
CA SER A 34 12.09 6.70 -8.71
C SER A 34 11.43 5.36 -8.98
N LEU A 35 10.93 5.16 -10.20
CA LEU A 35 10.34 3.90 -10.64
C LEU A 35 11.25 3.21 -11.66
N PRO A 36 11.34 1.86 -11.66
CA PRO A 36 10.67 0.95 -10.73
C PRO A 36 11.34 0.91 -9.34
N CYS A 37 10.52 0.75 -8.29
CA CYS A 37 10.99 0.59 -6.91
C CYS A 37 11.68 -0.76 -6.68
N THR A 38 12.65 -0.80 -5.78
CA THR A 38 13.26 -2.04 -5.29
C THR A 38 13.37 -2.00 -3.76
N PRO A 39 12.59 -2.83 -3.01
CA PRO A 39 11.71 -3.89 -3.50
C PRO A 39 10.34 -3.39 -4.02
N THR A 40 9.77 -4.12 -4.98
CA THR A 40 8.40 -3.88 -5.50
C THR A 40 7.33 -4.38 -4.52
N ILE A 41 6.11 -3.86 -4.63
CA ILE A 41 4.96 -4.32 -3.82
C ILE A 41 4.76 -5.82 -3.93
N ARG A 42 4.83 -6.41 -5.14
CA ARG A 42 4.76 -7.86 -5.32
C ARG A 42 5.82 -8.56 -4.47
N THR A 43 7.07 -8.11 -4.56
CA THR A 43 8.19 -8.71 -3.82
C THR A 43 7.95 -8.63 -2.31
N ILE A 44 7.50 -7.48 -1.81
CA ILE A 44 7.19 -7.26 -0.39
C ILE A 44 6.10 -8.23 0.07
N LEU A 45 4.98 -8.31 -0.64
CA LEU A 45 3.84 -9.14 -0.26
C LEU A 45 4.16 -10.64 -0.36
N LEU A 46 4.94 -11.06 -1.37
CA LEU A 46 5.40 -12.45 -1.46
C LEU A 46 6.35 -12.80 -0.32
N ASN A 47 7.24 -11.89 0.08
CA ASN A 47 8.12 -12.11 1.23
C ASN A 47 7.35 -12.16 2.55
N PHE A 48 6.32 -11.31 2.70
CA PHE A 48 5.38 -11.41 3.82
C PHE A 48 4.69 -12.77 3.85
N SER A 49 4.16 -13.25 2.71
CA SER A 49 3.51 -14.56 2.62
C SER A 49 4.45 -15.74 2.93
N LYS A 50 5.75 -15.62 2.66
CA LYS A 50 6.73 -16.66 3.07
C LYS A 50 6.85 -16.81 4.58
N THR A 51 6.53 -15.77 5.35
CA THR A 51 6.54 -15.81 6.82
C THR A 51 5.19 -16.22 7.43
N HIS A 52 4.13 -16.27 6.62
CA HIS A 52 2.76 -16.61 7.01
C HIS A 52 2.21 -17.71 6.10
N HIS A 53 2.39 -18.97 6.52
CA HIS A 53 2.13 -20.13 5.66
C HIS A 53 0.66 -20.48 5.48
N ASP A 54 -0.24 -19.82 6.21
CA ASP A 54 -1.67 -20.10 6.16
C ASP A 54 -2.31 -19.64 4.83
N GLN A 55 -3.37 -20.34 4.43
CA GLN A 55 -4.04 -20.07 3.15
C GLN A 55 -4.76 -18.71 3.15
N GLU A 56 -5.21 -18.24 4.31
CA GLU A 56 -5.91 -16.96 4.44
C GLU A 56 -4.97 -15.80 4.11
N SER A 57 -3.77 -15.78 4.69
CA SER A 57 -2.72 -14.80 4.40
C SER A 57 -2.37 -14.77 2.91
N LYS A 58 -2.31 -15.93 2.24
CA LYS A 58 -2.05 -16.02 0.79
C LYS A 58 -3.18 -15.41 -0.03
N ASN A 59 -4.43 -15.70 0.33
CA ASN A 59 -5.61 -15.17 -0.36
C ASN A 59 -5.65 -13.65 -0.23
N VAL A 60 -5.51 -13.12 0.99
CA VAL A 60 -5.51 -11.68 1.25
C VAL A 60 -4.35 -10.98 0.53
N VAL A 61 -3.15 -11.59 0.49
CA VAL A 61 -2.02 -11.07 -0.31
C VAL A 61 -2.37 -10.97 -1.79
N SER A 62 -2.99 -12.01 -2.36
CA SER A 62 -3.44 -12.00 -3.75
C SER A 62 -4.46 -10.88 -4.00
N ASP A 63 -5.41 -10.71 -3.09
CA ASP A 63 -6.44 -9.67 -3.18
C ASP A 63 -5.84 -8.26 -3.08
N ILE A 64 -4.84 -8.04 -2.21
CA ILE A 64 -4.13 -6.77 -2.10
C ILE A 64 -3.40 -6.44 -3.40
N ILE A 65 -2.76 -7.42 -4.05
CA ILE A 65 -2.09 -7.22 -5.35
C ILE A 65 -3.09 -6.77 -6.42
N ILE A 66 -4.23 -7.44 -6.51
CA ILE A 66 -5.30 -7.09 -7.46
C ILE A 66 -5.83 -5.69 -7.15
N LEU A 67 -6.15 -5.43 -5.88
CA LEU A 67 -6.67 -4.15 -5.42
C LEU A 67 -5.70 -3.01 -5.73
N PHE A 68 -4.41 -3.20 -5.48
CA PHE A 68 -3.40 -2.16 -5.75
C PHE A 68 -3.36 -1.78 -7.23
N ASN A 69 -3.32 -2.77 -8.13
CA ASN A 69 -3.28 -2.53 -9.58
C ASN A 69 -4.50 -1.73 -10.08
N VAL A 70 -5.66 -1.88 -9.42
CA VAL A 70 -6.87 -1.12 -9.76
C VAL A 70 -6.87 0.26 -9.09
N CYS A 71 -6.48 0.35 -7.82
CA CYS A 71 -6.71 1.55 -7.01
C CYS A 71 -5.62 2.61 -7.12
N VAL A 72 -4.40 2.25 -7.53
CA VAL A 72 -3.27 3.19 -7.54
C VAL A 72 -3.59 4.46 -8.34
N GLY A 73 -4.02 4.32 -9.60
CA GLY A 73 -4.39 5.43 -10.47
C GLY A 73 -5.68 6.15 -10.07
N LEU A 74 -6.47 5.61 -9.14
CA LEU A 74 -7.76 6.17 -8.73
C LEU A 74 -7.68 6.97 -7.42
N GLN A 75 -6.90 6.51 -6.44
CA GLN A 75 -7.01 6.98 -5.06
C GLN A 75 -5.67 7.14 -4.31
N LEU A 76 -4.54 6.65 -4.86
CA LEU A 76 -3.27 6.57 -4.11
C LEU A 76 -2.20 7.59 -4.52
N LEU A 77 -2.39 8.22 -5.69
CA LEU A 77 -1.41 9.14 -6.26
C LEU A 77 -1.79 10.60 -6.04
N TYR A 78 -0.79 11.43 -5.79
CA TYR A 78 -0.91 12.87 -5.80
C TYR A 78 -0.89 13.43 -7.23
N VAL A 79 -1.28 14.70 -7.39
CA VAL A 79 -1.36 15.33 -8.72
C VAL A 79 0.01 15.40 -9.42
N GLN A 80 1.09 15.53 -8.65
CA GLN A 80 2.47 15.56 -9.13
C GLN A 80 2.92 14.22 -9.72
N GLU A 81 2.34 13.10 -9.28
CA GLU A 81 2.72 11.75 -9.75
C GLU A 81 1.97 11.34 -11.03
N ARG A 82 1.03 12.16 -11.53
CA ARG A 82 0.12 11.76 -12.63
C ARG A 82 0.83 11.49 -13.94
N LYS A 83 1.79 12.35 -14.31
CA LYS A 83 2.60 12.17 -15.53
C LYS A 83 3.41 10.87 -15.44
N GLN A 84 4.14 10.67 -14.34
CA GLN A 84 4.91 9.45 -14.09
C GLN A 84 4.02 8.20 -14.18
N TYR A 85 2.82 8.24 -13.62
CA TYR A 85 1.86 7.14 -13.71
C TYR A 85 1.43 6.82 -15.14
N GLU A 86 1.17 7.84 -15.98
CA GLU A 86 0.80 7.63 -17.38
C GLU A 86 1.95 6.96 -18.16
N ASP A 87 3.19 7.40 -17.92
CA ASP A 87 4.39 6.81 -18.52
C ASP A 87 4.58 5.34 -18.10
N GLU A 88 4.35 5.01 -16.82
CA GLU A 88 4.41 3.62 -16.34
C GLU A 88 3.25 2.75 -16.86
N LEU A 89 2.04 3.31 -16.94
CA LEU A 89 0.87 2.59 -17.45
C LEU A 89 1.06 2.19 -18.93
N ALA A 90 1.70 3.06 -19.72
CA ALA A 90 2.01 2.80 -21.13
C ALA A 90 2.94 1.58 -21.34
N LYS A 91 3.73 1.21 -20.32
CA LYS A 91 4.63 0.04 -20.38
C LYS A 91 3.89 -1.30 -20.28
N GLN A 92 2.61 -1.30 -19.91
CA GLN A 92 1.77 -2.51 -19.77
C GLN A 92 2.34 -3.55 -18.80
N ILE A 93 3.13 -3.10 -17.83
CA ILE A 93 3.63 -3.90 -16.71
C ILE A 93 2.65 -3.76 -15.54
N PRO A 94 2.34 -4.84 -14.79
CA PRO A 94 1.50 -4.71 -13.59
C PRO A 94 2.09 -3.70 -12.62
N LEU A 95 1.27 -2.76 -12.12
CA LEU A 95 1.74 -1.65 -11.29
C LEU A 95 2.30 -2.12 -9.94
N CYS A 96 1.86 -3.26 -9.42
CA CYS A 96 2.47 -3.90 -8.25
C CYS A 96 3.93 -4.36 -8.47
N ASP A 97 4.37 -4.47 -9.72
CA ASP A 97 5.75 -4.78 -10.13
C ASP A 97 6.58 -3.52 -10.42
N ILE A 98 6.00 -2.33 -10.25
CA ILE A 98 6.65 -1.04 -10.48
C ILE A 98 6.76 -0.25 -9.19
N TYR A 99 5.65 -0.13 -8.44
CA TYR A 99 5.59 0.66 -7.21
C TYR A 99 6.17 -0.09 -6.00
N GLY A 100 6.49 0.67 -4.94
CA GLY A 100 7.20 0.20 -3.75
C GLY A 100 6.43 0.31 -2.43
N ALA A 101 7.18 0.27 -1.33
CA ALA A 101 6.63 0.17 0.03
C ALA A 101 5.79 1.39 0.44
N VAL A 102 6.19 2.60 0.03
CA VAL A 102 5.44 3.83 0.33
C VAL A 102 4.03 3.78 -0.27
N HIS A 103 3.88 3.40 -1.54
CA HIS A 103 2.58 3.30 -2.19
C HIS A 103 1.70 2.19 -1.59
N LEU A 104 2.30 1.07 -1.16
CA LEU A 104 1.58 0.05 -0.38
C LEU A 104 1.09 0.61 0.96
N LEU A 105 1.90 1.41 1.64
CA LEU A 105 1.49 2.03 2.90
C LEU A 105 0.34 3.03 2.69
N ARG A 106 0.35 3.80 1.59
CA ARG A 106 -0.79 4.63 1.19
C ARG A 106 -2.06 3.80 0.96
N LEU A 107 -1.97 2.63 0.32
CA LEU A 107 -3.10 1.71 0.17
C LEU A 107 -3.65 1.25 1.53
N ILE A 108 -2.77 0.87 2.46
CA ILE A 108 -3.15 0.45 3.82
C ILE A 108 -3.96 1.55 4.53
N VAL A 109 -3.55 2.81 4.42
CA VAL A 109 -4.27 3.95 5.01
C VAL A 109 -5.63 4.18 4.35
N LYS A 110 -5.77 3.89 3.05
CA LYS A 110 -7.06 4.00 2.33
C LYS A 110 -7.97 2.78 2.52
N PHE A 111 -7.44 1.67 3.03
CA PHE A 111 -8.18 0.43 3.19
C PHE A 111 -9.48 0.53 4.00
N PRO A 112 -9.55 1.29 5.13
CA PRO A 112 -10.80 1.55 5.83
C PRO A 112 -11.94 2.11 4.97
N PHE A 113 -11.60 2.92 3.96
CA PHE A 113 -12.59 3.50 3.04
C PHE A 113 -13.12 2.45 2.05
N PHE A 114 -12.26 1.55 1.57
CA PHE A 114 -12.69 0.44 0.72
C PHE A 114 -13.57 -0.54 1.49
N MET A 115 -13.23 -0.84 2.75
CA MET A 115 -13.99 -1.75 3.59
C MET A 115 -15.38 -1.23 3.95
N GLN A 116 -15.54 0.07 4.19
CA GLN A 116 -16.86 0.68 4.42
C GLN A 116 -17.83 0.54 3.23
N LYS A 117 -17.29 0.42 2.02
CA LYS A 117 -18.09 0.23 0.80
C LYS A 117 -18.29 -1.24 0.43
N SER A 118 -17.60 -2.14 1.12
CA SER A 118 -17.67 -3.58 0.86
C SER A 118 -18.86 -4.21 1.57
N ASN A 119 -19.53 -5.16 0.93
CA ASN A 119 -20.61 -5.94 1.53
C ASN A 119 -20.09 -7.30 2.02
N LEU A 120 -18.99 -7.29 2.78
CA LEU A 120 -18.33 -8.50 3.27
C LEU A 120 -18.91 -8.93 4.63
N PRO A 121 -19.03 -10.23 4.91
CA PRO A 121 -19.38 -10.73 6.23
C PRO A 121 -18.35 -10.31 7.30
N ASP A 122 -18.80 -10.07 8.53
CA ASP A 122 -17.93 -9.64 9.64
C ASP A 122 -16.74 -10.59 9.85
N GLU A 123 -16.93 -11.90 9.70
CA GLU A 123 -15.86 -12.89 9.82
C GLU A 123 -14.73 -12.64 8.80
N SER A 124 -15.07 -12.38 7.54
CA SER A 124 -14.10 -12.05 6.49
C SER A 124 -13.40 -10.73 6.78
N VAL A 125 -14.14 -9.73 7.28
CA VAL A 125 -13.58 -8.43 7.69
C VAL A 125 -12.54 -8.61 8.79
N GLN A 126 -12.81 -9.45 9.81
CA GLN A 126 -11.85 -9.73 10.88
C GLN A 126 -10.60 -10.46 10.39
N LYS A 127 -10.74 -11.42 9.47
CA LYS A 127 -9.60 -12.13 8.86
C LYS A 127 -8.70 -11.18 8.08
N ILE A 128 -9.28 -10.37 7.20
CA ILE A 128 -8.54 -9.34 6.44
C ILE A 128 -7.85 -8.38 7.41
N LYS A 129 -8.54 -7.94 8.47
CA LYS A 129 -7.97 -7.05 9.48
C LYS A 129 -6.76 -7.68 10.19
N ALA A 130 -6.84 -8.96 10.53
CA ALA A 130 -5.73 -9.68 11.16
C ALA A 130 -4.50 -9.74 10.25
N VAL A 131 -4.68 -10.09 8.97
CA VAL A 131 -3.59 -10.12 7.98
C VAL A 131 -3.02 -8.72 7.73
N MET A 132 -3.86 -7.69 7.66
CA MET A 132 -3.43 -6.31 7.49
C MET A 132 -2.59 -5.81 8.68
N ASN A 133 -2.98 -6.14 9.91
CA ASN A 133 -2.18 -5.84 11.09
C ASN A 133 -0.83 -6.57 11.06
N ALA A 134 -0.82 -7.84 10.68
CA ALA A 134 0.42 -8.62 10.55
C ALA A 134 1.34 -8.02 9.46
N LEU A 135 0.78 -7.57 8.33
CA LEU A 135 1.53 -6.90 7.27
C LEU A 135 2.14 -5.59 7.77
N ILE A 136 1.40 -4.78 8.53
CA ILE A 136 1.92 -3.55 9.13
C ILE A 136 3.08 -3.84 10.08
N SER A 137 2.92 -4.83 10.97
CA SER A 137 4.01 -5.24 11.87
C SER A 137 5.22 -5.78 11.10
N PHE A 138 5.00 -6.48 9.99
CA PHE A 138 6.07 -6.90 9.10
C PHE A 138 6.79 -5.70 8.48
N MET A 139 6.06 -4.72 7.95
CA MET A 139 6.65 -3.52 7.35
C MET A 139 7.43 -2.69 8.38
N GLU A 140 6.88 -2.52 9.58
CA GLU A 140 7.55 -1.81 10.68
C GLU A 140 8.89 -2.46 11.06
N LYS A 141 8.92 -3.78 11.22
CA LYS A 141 10.14 -4.54 11.55
C LYS A 141 11.22 -4.45 10.47
N HIS A 142 10.85 -4.19 9.22
CA HIS A 142 11.76 -4.14 8.08
C HIS A 142 11.90 -2.73 7.50
N THR A 143 11.61 -1.69 8.30
CA THR A 143 11.57 -0.30 7.83
C THR A 143 12.84 0.10 7.06
N ASN A 144 14.02 -0.24 7.58
CA ASN A 144 15.32 0.12 7.00
C ASN A 144 15.58 -0.48 5.62
N VAL A 145 14.91 -1.58 5.28
CA VAL A 145 15.09 -2.29 4.01
C VAL A 145 13.97 -1.95 3.03
N LEU A 146 12.76 -1.69 3.52
CA LEU A 146 11.59 -1.46 2.68
C LEU A 146 11.45 0.00 2.22
N PHE A 147 11.85 0.97 3.04
CA PHE A 147 11.64 2.39 2.77
C PHE A 147 12.98 3.08 2.49
N ASN A 148 13.66 2.61 1.44
CA ASN A 148 14.90 3.15 0.90
C ASN A 148 14.68 3.82 -0.46
N ASP A 149 13.45 4.27 -0.72
CA ASP A 149 13.05 4.88 -1.99
C ASP A 149 13.90 6.12 -2.31
N VAL A 150 14.37 6.19 -3.56
CA VAL A 150 15.13 7.33 -4.07
C VAL A 150 14.17 8.35 -4.66
N TYR A 151 14.16 9.57 -4.14
CA TYR A 151 13.34 10.65 -4.66
C TYR A 151 14.13 11.53 -5.63
N ASN A 152 13.62 11.68 -6.85
CA ASN A 152 14.18 12.57 -7.87
C ASN A 152 13.33 13.82 -8.01
N GLU A 153 13.94 14.93 -8.39
CA GLU A 153 13.19 16.12 -8.82
C GLU A 153 12.34 15.76 -10.04
N SER A 154 11.09 16.20 -10.06
CA SER A 154 10.25 16.06 -11.25
C SER A 154 10.87 16.92 -12.36
N GLU A 155 11.26 16.30 -13.48
CA GLU A 155 11.57 17.05 -14.69
C GLU A 155 10.32 17.82 -15.13
N ILE A 156 10.43 19.15 -15.15
CA ILE A 156 9.36 20.09 -15.52
C ILE A 156 9.00 19.93 -17.00
#